data_AF-A0A1F2QXC1-F1
#
_entry.id   AF-A0A1F2QXC1-F1
#
_cell.length_a   1.000
_cell.length_b   1.000
_cell.length_c   1.000
_cell.angle_alpha   90.00
_cell.angle_beta   90.00
_cell.angle_gamma   90.00
#
_symmetry.space_group_name_H-M   'P 1'
#
loop_
_entity.id
_entity.type
_entity.pdbx_description
1 polymer ?
#
loop_
_entity_poly.entity_id
_entity_poly.type
_entity_poly.pdbx_seq_one_letter_code
_entity_poly.pdbx_strand_id
1 'polypeptide(L)'
;MVNRLDRTFITPLDREDIHQLASDLDDVIDIIDGTARRAQIFRLGTAPAGIRLLGEAIGKITAVNEQAVARLKKGDDVMKYCVEAKSLEEEGDAIYHEALGQLFEKETNAIELVKWKEIYDNMERTLDEAEDVANVVESIALKHA
;
A
#
# COMPACT_ATOMS: atom_id res chain seq x y z
N MET A 1 2.98 6.58 18.60
CA MET A 1 2.89 5.13 18.88
C MET A 1 4.16 4.59 19.58
N VAL A 2 5.34 5.04 19.17
CA VAL A 2 6.68 4.69 19.69
C VAL A 2 6.80 4.62 21.23
N ASN A 3 6.23 5.58 21.97
CA ASN A 3 6.41 5.69 23.44
C ASN A 3 5.85 4.53 24.30
N ARG A 4 4.98 3.66 23.77
CA ARG A 4 4.39 2.55 24.55
C ARG A 4 5.17 1.23 24.44
N LEU A 5 5.91 1.04 23.34
CA LEU A 5 6.74 -0.15 23.14
C LEU A 5 7.87 -0.19 24.17
N ASP A 6 8.51 0.95 24.42
CA ASP A 6 9.62 1.08 25.37
C ASP A 6 9.29 0.62 26.81
N ARG A 7 8.02 0.66 27.21
CA ARG A 7 7.59 0.46 28.60
C ARG A 7 7.06 -0.95 28.93
N THR A 8 6.99 -1.87 27.96
CA THR A 8 6.33 -3.18 28.17
C THR A 8 7.32 -4.33 28.05
N PHE A 9 7.79 -4.88 29.18
CA PHE A 9 8.90 -5.85 29.24
C PHE A 9 8.61 -7.25 28.66
N ILE A 10 7.35 -7.58 28.32
CA ILE A 10 6.98 -8.86 27.71
C ILE A 10 5.96 -8.57 26.59
N THR A 11 6.38 -8.68 25.33
CA THR A 11 5.50 -8.70 24.15
C THR A 11 5.56 -10.08 23.50
N PRO A 12 4.45 -10.62 22.96
CA PRO A 12 4.46 -11.92 22.27
C PRO A 12 5.25 -11.91 20.96
N LEU A 13 5.41 -10.72 20.36
CA LEU A 13 6.20 -10.45 19.16
C LEU A 13 7.43 -9.60 19.53
N ASP A 14 8.48 -9.72 18.74
CA ASP A 14 9.69 -8.90 18.88
C ASP A 14 9.37 -7.41 18.70
N ARG A 15 10.04 -6.55 19.46
CA ARG A 15 9.75 -5.10 19.44
C ARG A 15 10.09 -4.47 18.11
N GLU A 16 11.19 -4.92 17.51
CA GLU A 16 11.66 -4.54 16.20
C GLU A 16 10.60 -4.86 15.13
N ASP A 17 9.97 -6.03 15.22
CA ASP A 17 8.91 -6.44 14.29
C ASP A 17 7.65 -5.58 14.44
N ILE A 18 7.24 -5.26 15.68
CA ILE A 18 6.10 -4.35 15.91
C ILE A 18 6.42 -2.94 15.40
N HIS A 19 7.65 -2.47 15.59
CA HIS A 19 8.06 -1.16 15.10
C HIS A 19 8.07 -1.11 13.58
N GLN A 20 8.65 -2.11 12.91
CA GLN A 20 8.69 -2.18 11.46
C GLN A 20 7.27 -2.21 10.88
N LEU A 21 6.42 -3.12 11.37
CA LEU A 21 5.04 -3.22 10.92
C LEU A 21 4.26 -1.91 11.11
N ALA A 22 4.47 -1.22 12.23
CA ALA A 22 3.82 0.06 12.47
C ALA A 22 4.33 1.18 11.56
N SER A 23 5.62 1.14 11.17
CA SER A 23 6.21 2.09 10.21
C SER A 23 5.62 1.88 8.83
N ASP A 24 5.62 0.65 8.32
CA ASP A 24 5.18 0.36 6.95
C ASP A 24 3.67 0.64 6.77
N LEU A 25 2.87 0.38 7.82
CA LEU A 25 1.45 0.77 7.83
C LEU A 25 1.26 2.30 7.79
N ASP A 26 2.15 3.06 8.43
CA ASP A 26 2.12 4.53 8.42
C ASP A 26 2.53 5.06 7.03
N ASP A 27 3.55 4.46 6.42
CA ASP A 27 4.03 4.81 5.08
C ASP A 27 2.92 4.66 4.02
N VAL A 28 2.12 3.57 4.07
CA VAL A 28 0.93 3.40 3.22
C VAL A 28 -0.06 4.55 3.39
N ILE A 29 -0.37 4.92 4.64
CA ILE A 29 -1.33 6.00 4.95
C ILE A 29 -0.80 7.35 4.46
N ASP A 30 0.48 7.62 4.67
CA ASP A 30 1.14 8.86 4.30
C ASP A 30 1.16 9.07 2.79
N ILE A 31 1.37 8.01 2.01
CA ILE A 31 1.33 8.10 0.54
C ILE A 31 -0.11 8.31 0.05
N ILE A 32 -1.12 7.64 0.63
CA ILE A 32 -2.53 7.88 0.29
C ILE A 32 -2.92 9.34 0.54
N ASP A 33 -2.59 9.85 1.72
CA ASP A 33 -2.89 11.23 2.13
C ASP A 33 -2.09 12.25 1.30
N GLY A 34 -0.81 11.94 1.02
CA GLY A 34 0.05 12.70 0.11
C GLY A 34 -0.49 12.76 -1.32
N THR A 35 -1.06 11.66 -1.82
CA THR A 35 -1.68 11.57 -3.16
C THR A 35 -2.97 12.39 -3.23
N ALA A 36 -3.82 12.28 -2.21
CA ALA A 36 -5.05 13.07 -2.10
C ALA A 36 -4.77 14.57 -2.04
N ARG A 37 -3.75 15.00 -1.28
CA ARG A 37 -3.29 16.40 -1.26
C ARG A 37 -2.81 16.87 -2.63
N ARG A 38 -1.99 16.08 -3.33
CA ARG A 38 -1.51 16.41 -4.67
C ARG A 38 -2.65 16.59 -5.66
N ALA A 39 -3.66 15.72 -5.61
CA ALA A 39 -4.84 15.86 -6.46
C ALA A 39 -5.53 17.22 -6.31
N GLN A 40 -5.62 17.73 -5.07
CA GLN A 40 -6.14 19.07 -4.79
C GLN A 40 -5.20 20.18 -5.27
N ILE A 41 -3.90 20.06 -4.99
CA ILE A 41 -2.87 21.05 -5.37
C ILE A 41 -2.83 21.22 -6.89
N PHE A 42 -2.88 20.11 -7.64
CA PHE A 42 -2.86 20.08 -9.09
C PHE A 42 -4.19 20.48 -9.73
N ARG A 43 -5.25 20.61 -8.92
CA ARG A 43 -6.62 20.89 -9.34
C ARG A 43 -7.08 19.89 -10.40
N LEU A 44 -6.88 18.60 -10.11
CA LEU A 44 -7.26 17.54 -11.02
C LEU A 44 -8.77 17.56 -11.29
N GLY A 45 -9.12 17.29 -12.54
CA GLY A 45 -10.50 17.14 -12.96
C GLY A 45 -11.02 15.73 -12.70
N THR A 46 -11.86 15.25 -13.62
CA THR A 46 -12.38 13.89 -13.59
C THR A 46 -11.25 12.86 -13.62
N ALA A 47 -11.25 11.95 -12.66
CA ALA A 47 -10.27 10.87 -12.60
C ALA A 47 -10.37 9.96 -13.84
N PRO A 48 -9.25 9.66 -14.52
CA PRO A 48 -9.18 8.63 -15.54
C PRO A 48 -9.58 7.24 -15.02
N ALA A 49 -9.94 6.34 -15.93
CA ALA A 49 -10.33 4.98 -15.56
C ALA A 49 -9.24 4.23 -14.78
N GLY A 50 -7.96 4.37 -15.18
CA GLY A 50 -6.82 3.75 -14.48
C GLY A 50 -6.71 4.18 -13.02
N ILE A 51 -6.92 5.47 -12.72
CA ILE A 51 -6.92 5.99 -11.34
C ILE A 51 -8.02 5.36 -10.50
N ARG A 52 -9.22 5.19 -11.05
CA ARG A 52 -10.31 4.50 -10.34
C ARG A 52 -9.94 3.06 -10.03
N LEU A 53 -9.39 2.33 -11.01
CA LEU A 53 -9.00 0.93 -10.85
C LEU A 53 -7.88 0.76 -9.81
N LEU A 54 -6.86 1.61 -9.84
CA LEU A 54 -5.82 1.62 -8.81
C LEU A 54 -6.39 1.96 -7.42
N GLY A 55 -7.34 2.89 -7.33
CA GLY A 55 -8.00 3.22 -6.07
C GLY A 55 -8.80 2.04 -5.49
N GLU A 56 -9.43 1.24 -6.37
CA GLU A 56 -10.09 -0.01 -5.99
C GLU A 56 -9.08 -1.06 -5.52
N ALA A 57 -7.94 -1.21 -6.20
CA ALA A 57 -6.86 -2.11 -5.79
C ALA A 57 -6.28 -1.73 -4.42
N ILE A 58 -5.98 -0.45 -4.19
CA ILE A 58 -5.52 0.09 -2.89
C ILE A 58 -6.54 -0.21 -1.79
N GLY A 59 -7.83 0.00 -2.05
CA GLY A 59 -8.89 -0.31 -1.09
C GLY A 59 -8.96 -1.80 -0.73
N LYS A 60 -8.70 -2.70 -1.70
CA LYS A 60 -8.65 -4.15 -1.45
C LYS A 60 -7.41 -4.55 -0.66
N ILE A 61 -6.21 -4.13 -1.07
CA ILE A 61 -4.96 -4.57 -0.42
C ILE A 61 -4.88 -4.07 1.02
N THR A 62 -5.36 -2.86 1.31
CA THR A 62 -5.41 -2.33 2.67
C THR A 62 -6.37 -3.13 3.57
N ALA A 63 -7.50 -3.61 3.03
CA ALA A 63 -8.39 -4.50 3.75
C ALA A 63 -7.75 -5.89 4.00
N VAL A 64 -6.99 -6.42 3.03
CA VAL A 64 -6.23 -7.66 3.19
C VAL A 64 -5.15 -7.52 4.27
N ASN A 65 -4.42 -6.40 4.28
CA ASN A 65 -3.42 -6.09 5.31
C ASN A 65 -4.04 -6.01 6.71
N GLU A 66 -5.21 -5.37 6.85
CA GLU A 66 -5.95 -5.36 8.12
C GLU A 66 -6.22 -6.80 8.61
N GLN A 67 -6.69 -7.68 7.72
CA GLN A 67 -6.94 -9.09 8.05
C GLN A 67 -5.66 -9.83 8.42
N ALA A 68 -4.58 -9.63 7.67
CA ALA A 68 -3.28 -10.25 7.92
C ALA A 68 -2.74 -9.88 9.32
N VAL A 69 -2.73 -8.58 9.64
CA VAL A 69 -2.31 -8.06 10.95
C VAL A 69 -3.20 -8.57 12.08
N ALA A 70 -4.53 -8.62 11.88
CA ALA A 70 -5.45 -9.14 12.89
C ALA A 70 -5.23 -10.64 13.20
N ARG A 71 -4.65 -11.39 12.26
CA ARG A 71 -4.41 -12.84 12.35
C ARG A 71 -3.05 -13.20 12.97
N LEU A 72 -2.10 -12.26 13.01
CA LEU A 72 -0.82 -12.45 13.72
C LEU A 72 -1.00 -12.96 15.17
N LYS A 73 -2.06 -12.52 15.86
CA LYS A 73 -2.35 -12.97 17.24
C LYS A 73 -2.80 -14.43 17.34
N LYS A 74 -3.36 -14.99 16.26
CA LYS A 74 -3.94 -16.33 16.23
C LYS A 74 -2.98 -17.38 15.66
N GLY A 75 -2.00 -16.97 14.86
CA GLY A 75 -1.01 -17.87 14.24
C GLY A 75 -1.58 -18.79 13.17
N ASP A 76 -2.85 -18.61 12.77
CA ASP A 76 -3.50 -19.36 11.72
C ASP A 76 -3.76 -18.48 10.49
N ASP A 77 -3.70 -19.08 9.30
CA ASP A 77 -4.17 -18.50 8.04
C ASP A 77 -3.51 -17.19 7.55
N VAL A 78 -2.48 -16.65 8.21
CA VAL A 78 -1.80 -15.39 7.81
C VAL A 78 -1.30 -15.45 6.37
N MET A 79 -0.66 -16.56 5.99
CA MET A 79 -0.04 -16.74 4.67
C MET A 79 -1.00 -16.54 3.50
N LYS A 80 -2.28 -16.86 3.68
CA LYS A 80 -3.27 -16.69 2.60
C LYS A 80 -3.50 -15.22 2.27
N TYR A 81 -3.42 -14.35 3.29
CA TYR A 81 -3.57 -12.91 3.13
C TYR A 81 -2.31 -12.30 2.53
N CYS A 82 -1.11 -12.80 2.88
CA CYS A 82 0.13 -12.36 2.24
C CYS A 82 0.15 -12.69 0.73
N VAL A 83 -0.30 -13.90 0.36
CA VAL A 83 -0.46 -14.29 -1.06
C VAL A 83 -1.51 -13.43 -1.77
N GLU A 84 -2.62 -13.11 -1.10
CA GLU A 84 -3.66 -12.24 -1.66
C GLU A 84 -3.16 -10.81 -1.86
N ALA A 85 -2.40 -10.26 -0.91
CA ALA A 85 -1.80 -8.93 -1.01
C ALA A 85 -0.84 -8.83 -2.21
N LYS A 86 0.05 -9.83 -2.35
CA LYS A 86 0.93 -9.94 -3.51
C LYS A 86 0.16 -10.02 -4.83
N SER A 87 -0.90 -10.82 -4.90
CA SER A 87 -1.72 -10.89 -6.12
C SER A 87 -2.41 -9.56 -6.46
N LEU A 88 -2.75 -8.74 -5.45
CA LEU A 88 -3.36 -7.42 -5.65
C LEU A 88 -2.34 -6.37 -6.06
N GLU A 89 -1.11 -6.45 -5.55
CA GLU A 89 0.03 -5.66 -6.03
C GLU A 89 0.27 -5.97 -7.52
N GLU A 90 0.45 -7.24 -7.89
CA GLU A 90 0.67 -7.64 -9.30
C GLU A 90 -0.49 -7.18 -10.23
N GLU A 91 -1.74 -7.22 -9.76
CA GLU A 91 -2.91 -6.68 -10.50
C GLU A 91 -2.80 -5.16 -10.68
N GLY A 92 -2.48 -4.44 -9.61
CA GLY A 92 -2.34 -2.99 -9.62
C GLY A 92 -1.16 -2.53 -10.47
N ASP A 93 -0.07 -3.28 -10.46
CA ASP A 93 1.15 -3.03 -11.22
C ASP A 93 0.87 -3.17 -12.74
N ALA A 94 0.09 -4.16 -13.14
CA ALA A 94 -0.42 -4.29 -14.50
C ALA A 94 -1.32 -3.11 -14.92
N ILE A 95 -2.24 -2.68 -14.04
CA ILE A 95 -3.12 -1.53 -14.29
C ILE A 95 -2.29 -0.25 -14.45
N TYR A 96 -1.30 -0.03 -13.60
CA TYR A 96 -0.40 1.12 -13.65
C TYR A 96 0.35 1.16 -14.98
N HIS A 97 1.00 0.07 -15.38
CA HIS A 97 1.75 0.02 -16.63
C HIS A 97 0.87 0.29 -17.87
N GLU A 98 -0.33 -0.29 -17.91
CA GLU A 98 -1.29 -0.02 -18.99
C GLU A 98 -1.72 1.46 -19.00
N ALA A 99 -2.11 1.99 -17.84
CA ALA A 99 -2.60 3.36 -17.72
C ALA A 99 -1.51 4.40 -18.03
N LEU A 100 -0.27 4.14 -17.61
CA LEU A 100 0.88 4.97 -17.91
C LEU A 100 1.20 4.96 -19.41
N GLY A 101 1.19 3.79 -20.04
CA GLY A 101 1.34 3.67 -21.50
C GLY A 101 0.30 4.49 -22.25
N GLN A 102 -0.97 4.37 -21.87
CA GLN A 102 -2.06 5.14 -22.47
C GLN A 102 -1.94 6.65 -22.22
N LEU A 103 -1.46 7.07 -21.04
CA LEU A 103 -1.23 8.48 -20.71
C LEU A 103 -0.20 9.09 -21.67
N PHE A 104 0.94 8.42 -21.86
CA PHE A 104 2.02 8.89 -22.74
C PHE A 104 1.66 8.81 -24.23
N GLU A 105 0.77 7.90 -24.61
CA GLU A 105 0.28 7.82 -25.99
C GLU A 105 -0.70 8.95 -26.35
N LYS A 106 -1.60 9.31 -25.42
CA LYS A 106 -2.78 10.14 -25.73
C LYS A 106 -2.67 11.59 -25.26
N GLU A 107 -1.98 11.85 -24.14
CA GLU A 107 -1.90 13.19 -23.58
C GLU A 107 -0.87 14.05 -24.34
N THR A 108 -1.29 15.23 -24.77
CA THR A 108 -0.45 16.16 -25.55
C THR A 108 -0.04 17.38 -24.73
N ASN A 109 -0.74 17.65 -23.63
CA ASN A 109 -0.40 18.68 -22.68
C ASN A 109 0.60 18.14 -21.65
N ALA A 110 1.85 18.56 -21.77
CA ALA A 110 2.92 18.15 -20.87
C ALA A 110 2.63 18.45 -19.38
N ILE A 111 1.87 19.50 -19.06
CA ILE A 111 1.51 19.82 -17.68
C ILE A 111 0.54 18.77 -17.12
N GLU A 112 -0.47 18.39 -17.89
CA GLU A 112 -1.43 17.36 -17.47
C GLU A 112 -0.77 15.97 -17.43
N LEU A 113 0.13 15.68 -18.36
CA LEU A 113 0.94 14.46 -18.33
C LEU A 113 1.74 14.35 -17.04
N VAL A 114 2.47 15.40 -16.65
CA VAL A 114 3.26 15.39 -15.41
C VAL A 114 2.37 15.18 -14.18
N LYS A 115 1.25 15.90 -14.10
CA LYS A 115 0.32 15.79 -12.97
C LYS A 115 -0.23 14.37 -12.83
N TRP A 116 -0.76 13.80 -13.91
CA TRP A 116 -1.35 12.46 -13.86
C TRP A 116 -0.30 11.38 -13.66
N LYS A 117 0.87 11.51 -14.28
CA LYS A 117 1.99 10.61 -14.03
C LYS A 117 2.33 10.59 -12.54
N GLU A 118 2.47 11.75 -11.90
CA GLU A 118 2.78 11.81 -10.48
C GLU A 118 1.71 11.13 -9.62
N ILE A 119 0.42 11.23 -9.95
CA ILE A 119 -0.62 10.48 -9.24
C ILE A 119 -0.49 8.97 -9.47
N TYR A 120 -0.30 8.54 -10.73
CA TYR A 120 -0.13 7.12 -11.05
C TYR A 120 1.06 6.51 -10.30
N ASP A 121 2.22 7.17 -10.34
CA ASP A 121 3.43 6.73 -9.63
C ASP A 121 3.20 6.62 -8.11
N ASN A 122 2.47 7.55 -7.48
CA ASN A 122 2.21 7.45 -6.04
C ASN A 122 1.18 6.36 -5.71
N MET A 123 0.24 6.07 -6.60
CA MET A 123 -0.74 5.00 -6.39
C MET A 123 -0.13 3.61 -6.55
N GLU A 124 0.77 3.42 -7.51
CA GLU A 124 1.58 2.20 -7.61
C GLU A 124 2.45 2.03 -6.37
N ARG A 125 3.21 3.06 -5.97
CA ARG A 125 3.99 3.02 -4.74
C ARG A 125 3.15 2.68 -3.49
N THR A 126 1.89 3.11 -3.43
CA THR A 126 1.00 2.73 -2.32
C THR A 126 0.73 1.22 -2.27
N LEU A 127 0.63 0.57 -3.43
CA LEU A 127 0.46 -0.88 -3.54
C LEU A 127 1.74 -1.61 -3.11
N ASP A 128 2.91 -1.15 -3.56
CA ASP A 128 4.21 -1.71 -3.17
C ASP A 128 4.40 -1.67 -1.65
N GLU A 129 4.17 -0.52 -1.03
CA GLU A 129 4.35 -0.34 0.42
C GLU A 129 3.29 -1.16 1.20
N ALA A 130 2.12 -1.39 0.59
CA ALA A 130 1.13 -2.31 1.14
C ALA A 130 1.53 -3.78 0.97
N GLU A 131 2.24 -4.17 -0.08
CA GLU A 131 2.88 -5.49 -0.18
C GLU A 131 3.98 -5.65 0.87
N ASP A 132 4.78 -4.61 1.12
CA ASP A 132 5.84 -4.63 2.14
C ASP A 132 5.28 -4.87 3.55
N VAL A 133 4.12 -4.29 3.88
CA VAL A 133 3.37 -4.66 5.11
C VAL A 133 3.09 -6.16 5.15
N ALA A 134 2.63 -6.76 4.04
CA ALA A 134 2.34 -8.19 3.98
C ALA A 134 3.62 -9.04 4.11
N ASN A 135 4.74 -8.60 3.54
CA ASN A 135 6.06 -9.24 3.65
C ASN A 135 6.56 -9.24 5.11
N VAL A 136 6.37 -8.13 5.84
CA VAL A 136 6.70 -8.06 7.27
C VAL A 136 5.79 -8.97 8.09
N VAL A 137 4.49 -8.99 7.80
CA VAL A 137 3.55 -9.91 8.47
C VAL A 137 3.93 -11.38 8.23
N GLU A 138 4.32 -11.75 7.00
CA GLU A 138 4.81 -13.09 6.66
C GLU A 138 6.07 -13.44 7.47
N SER A 139 7.05 -12.54 7.50
CA SER A 139 8.29 -12.72 8.25
C SER A 139 8.04 -12.96 9.73
N ILE A 140 7.15 -12.18 10.34
CA ILE A 140 6.73 -12.36 11.74
C ILE A 140 6.10 -13.74 11.93
N ALA A 141 5.16 -14.14 11.06
CA ALA A 141 4.49 -15.42 11.16
C ALA A 141 5.48 -16.60 11.09
N LEU A 142 6.49 -16.53 10.20
CA LEU A 142 7.51 -17.57 10.06
C LEU A 142 8.46 -17.65 11.27
N LYS A 143 8.78 -16.53 11.93
CA LYS A 143 9.62 -16.53 13.15
C LYS A 143 8.94 -17.17 14.34
N HIS A 144 7.61 -17.11 14.40
CA HIS A 144 6.81 -17.57 15.54
C HIS A 144 6.02 -18.87 15.26
N ALA A 145 6.30 -19.55 14.14
CA ALA A 145 5.71 -20.83 13.74
C ALA A 145 6.30 -22.05 14.47
#